data_AF-A0A957T203-F1
#
_entry.id   AF-A0A957T203-F1
#
_cell.length_a   1.000
_cell.length_b   1.000
_cell.length_c   1.000
_cell.angle_alpha   90.00
_cell.angle_beta   90.00
_cell.angle_gamma   90.00
#
_symmetry.space_group_name_H-M   'P 1'
#
loop_
_entity.id
_entity.type
_entity.pdbx_description
1 polymer ?
#
loop_
_entity_poly.entity_id
_entity_poly.type
_entity_poly.pdbx_seq_one_letter_code
_entity_poly.pdbx_strand_id
1 'polypeptide(L)'
;KERHAGTLEMACDCAEGEWAVDKVTYKTADYMLSSAQDYRPGEAGYQQHIWQATMGPDAVVFVTHPPCVSEEGSHRPNFWHGNVVLPRVAQWKDLLIALHKLPEDDWLGFTHAYFPTRSFDEYQLRDGWAFARKGDGYLALYASSGMTLITNEAGIQEEIRAPGPETVWLCQMGRAAQDGSFAEFQEKVVALDITVDGLTVEGQSLRGDELRFGWTGSLVRNGNEEAISGFKHYDNPFCSSELGEATMLIRSWNHAMQLDFSLA
;
A
#
# COMPACT_ATOMS: atom_id res chain seq x y z
N LYS A 1 -5.97 1.44 -12.77
CA LYS A 1 -7.01 1.66 -11.74
C LYS A 1 -8.09 0.60 -11.96
N GLU A 2 -8.74 0.11 -10.92
CA GLU A 2 -9.78 -0.91 -11.04
C GLU A 2 -10.77 -0.80 -9.88
N ARG A 3 -12.04 -1.09 -10.13
CA ARG A 3 -13.11 -1.12 -9.12
C ARG A 3 -13.74 -2.49 -9.10
N HIS A 4 -13.95 -3.01 -7.91
CA HIS A 4 -14.77 -4.20 -7.70
C HIS A 4 -15.90 -3.84 -6.75
N ALA A 5 -17.08 -4.39 -7.00
CA ALA A 5 -18.22 -4.25 -6.11
C ALA A 5 -19.08 -5.50 -6.16
N GLY A 6 -19.89 -5.67 -5.14
CA GLY A 6 -20.83 -6.78 -5.03
C GLY A 6 -21.75 -6.61 -3.84
N THR A 7 -22.48 -7.67 -3.53
CA THR A 7 -23.39 -7.74 -2.39
C THR A 7 -22.85 -8.75 -1.39
N LEU A 8 -22.90 -8.40 -0.11
CA LEU A 8 -22.58 -9.31 0.98
C LEU A 8 -23.72 -10.29 1.17
N GLU A 9 -23.37 -11.56 1.37
CA GLU A 9 -24.32 -12.64 1.64
C GLU A 9 -24.24 -13.04 3.11
N MET A 10 -25.35 -12.94 3.86
CA MET A 10 -25.39 -13.27 5.28
C MET A 10 -24.80 -14.66 5.60
N ALA A 11 -25.01 -15.65 4.72
CA ALA A 11 -24.53 -17.02 4.91
C ALA A 11 -23.00 -17.14 4.85
N CYS A 12 -22.32 -16.27 4.11
CA CYS A 12 -20.89 -16.32 3.84
C CYS A 12 -20.13 -15.21 4.58
N ASP A 13 -20.68 -14.00 4.58
CA ASP A 13 -20.05 -12.78 5.06
C ASP A 13 -20.51 -12.38 6.47
N CYS A 14 -21.52 -13.06 7.02
CA CYS A 14 -22.16 -12.73 8.30
C CYS A 14 -22.66 -11.26 8.37
N ALA A 15 -22.92 -10.67 7.21
CA ALA A 15 -23.37 -9.30 7.02
C ALA A 15 -24.21 -9.19 5.74
N GLU A 16 -25.02 -8.13 5.66
CA GLU A 16 -25.79 -7.76 4.46
C GLU A 16 -25.37 -6.36 4.00
N GLY A 17 -25.52 -6.09 2.71
CA GLY A 17 -25.27 -4.78 2.11
C GLY A 17 -24.37 -4.84 0.89
N GLU A 18 -24.06 -3.68 0.33
CA GLU A 18 -23.14 -3.56 -0.81
C GLU A 18 -21.71 -3.35 -0.32
N TRP A 19 -20.77 -3.92 -1.05
CA TRP A 19 -19.35 -3.64 -0.88
C TRP A 19 -18.78 -3.12 -2.18
N ALA A 20 -17.82 -2.20 -2.08
CA ALA A 20 -17.03 -1.72 -3.20
C ALA A 20 -15.60 -1.43 -2.73
N VAL A 21 -14.64 -1.63 -3.62
CA VAL A 21 -13.24 -1.30 -3.42
C VAL A 21 -12.65 -0.75 -4.71
N ASP A 22 -11.99 0.39 -4.59
CA ASP A 22 -11.21 1.00 -5.64
C ASP A 22 -9.73 0.68 -5.40
N LYS A 23 -9.07 0.08 -6.39
CA LYS A 23 -7.66 -0.33 -6.30
C LYS A 23 -6.83 0.35 -7.36
N VAL A 24 -5.55 0.53 -7.03
CA VAL A 24 -4.54 0.89 -8.02
C VAL A 24 -3.38 -0.09 -7.93
N THR A 25 -2.77 -0.33 -9.09
CA THR A 25 -1.52 -1.06 -9.21
C THR A 25 -0.62 -0.27 -10.14
N TYR A 26 0.59 0.00 -9.69
CA TYR A 26 1.67 0.53 -10.49
C TYR A 26 2.74 -0.55 -10.63
N LYS A 27 3.00 -0.97 -11.87
CA LYS A 27 3.88 -2.09 -12.18
C LYS A 27 4.96 -1.66 -13.14
N THR A 28 6.20 -2.01 -12.81
CA THR A 28 7.39 -1.87 -13.66
C THR A 28 7.96 -3.25 -13.98
N ALA A 29 9.10 -3.31 -14.65
CA ALA A 29 9.83 -4.57 -14.82
C ALA A 29 10.45 -5.07 -13.51
N ASP A 30 10.70 -4.18 -12.54
CA ASP A 30 11.50 -4.46 -11.35
C ASP A 30 10.68 -4.52 -10.05
N TYR A 31 9.47 -3.95 -10.05
CA TYR A 31 8.59 -3.97 -8.89
C TYR A 31 7.11 -3.74 -9.26
N MET A 32 6.24 -4.01 -8.28
CA MET A 32 4.82 -3.68 -8.31
C MET A 32 4.40 -3.09 -6.97
N LEU A 33 3.66 -1.98 -6.97
CA LEU A 33 3.03 -1.38 -5.79
C LEU A 33 1.53 -1.36 -6.02
N SER A 34 0.77 -1.96 -5.10
CA SER A 34 -0.69 -1.99 -5.18
C SER A 34 -1.34 -1.57 -3.87
N SER A 35 -2.49 -0.92 -3.96
CA SER A 35 -3.30 -0.55 -2.80
C SER A 35 -4.79 -0.55 -3.08
N ALA A 36 -5.58 -0.83 -2.05
CA ALA A 36 -6.97 -0.42 -1.94
C ALA A 36 -7.02 1.03 -1.46
N GLN A 37 -7.55 1.91 -2.28
CA GLN A 37 -7.62 3.34 -2.05
C GLN A 37 -8.80 3.68 -1.14
N ASP A 38 -8.55 4.51 -0.13
CA ASP A 38 -9.57 5.06 0.79
C ASP A 38 -10.58 4.02 1.30
N TYR A 39 -10.13 2.78 1.50
CA TYR A 39 -11.00 1.66 1.81
C TYR A 39 -11.41 1.66 3.29
N ARG A 40 -12.57 2.25 3.57
CA ARG A 40 -13.24 2.22 4.88
C ARG A 40 -12.33 2.65 6.05
N PRO A 41 -11.67 3.81 5.95
CA PRO A 41 -10.70 4.24 6.96
C PRO A 41 -11.33 4.38 8.35
N GLY A 42 -10.68 3.81 9.36
CA GLY A 42 -11.14 3.85 10.75
C GLY A 42 -12.21 2.82 11.13
N GLU A 43 -12.73 2.05 10.17
CA GLU A 43 -13.61 0.93 10.48
C GLU A 43 -12.84 -0.26 11.06
N ALA A 44 -13.55 -1.13 11.78
CA ALA A 44 -13.00 -2.39 12.26
C ALA A 44 -12.57 -3.26 11.08
N GLY A 45 -11.33 -3.75 11.12
CA GLY A 45 -10.78 -4.64 10.12
C GLY A 45 -10.94 -6.12 10.49
N TYR A 46 -10.47 -6.97 9.59
CA TYR A 46 -10.47 -8.41 9.71
C TYR A 46 -9.26 -9.00 8.96
N GLN A 47 -9.41 -9.41 7.69
CA GLN A 47 -8.37 -10.09 6.90
C GLN A 47 -7.80 -9.21 5.77
N GLN A 48 -8.12 -7.93 5.74
CA GLN A 48 -7.83 -7.08 4.60
C GLN A 48 -6.32 -6.82 4.47
N HIS A 49 -5.81 -7.06 3.27
CA HIS A 49 -4.46 -6.72 2.87
C HIS A 49 -4.50 -5.44 2.04
N ILE A 50 -4.36 -4.29 2.70
CA ILE A 50 -4.70 -2.99 2.11
C ILE A 50 -3.69 -2.54 1.05
N TRP A 51 -2.40 -2.80 1.25
CA TRP A 51 -1.38 -2.45 0.26
C TRP A 51 -0.16 -3.35 0.36
N GLN A 52 0.55 -3.47 -0.76
CA GLN A 52 1.79 -4.25 -0.84
C GLN A 52 2.74 -3.65 -1.88
N ALA A 53 4.01 -3.52 -1.50
CA ALA A 53 5.13 -3.40 -2.41
C ALA A 53 5.72 -4.80 -2.67
N THR A 54 5.91 -5.15 -3.94
CA THR A 54 6.38 -6.46 -4.40
C THR A 54 7.57 -6.27 -5.31
N MET A 55 8.75 -6.73 -4.88
CA MET A 55 9.99 -6.69 -5.68
C MET A 55 10.45 -8.10 -6.10
N GLY A 56 9.75 -9.14 -5.64
CA GLY A 56 9.99 -10.54 -5.96
C GLY A 56 9.04 -11.45 -5.16
N PRO A 57 9.09 -12.77 -5.37
CA PRO A 57 8.21 -13.72 -4.70
C PRO A 57 8.27 -13.64 -3.17
N ASP A 58 9.49 -13.49 -2.62
CA ASP A 58 9.72 -13.43 -1.17
C ASP A 58 10.10 -12.01 -0.69
N ALA A 59 10.24 -11.07 -1.61
CA ALA A 59 10.63 -9.68 -1.34
C ALA A 59 9.39 -8.77 -1.39
N VAL A 60 8.51 -8.96 -0.41
CA VAL A 60 7.26 -8.20 -0.24
C VAL A 60 7.33 -7.33 1.01
N VAL A 61 6.73 -6.15 0.94
CA VAL A 61 6.61 -5.21 2.06
C VAL A 61 5.19 -4.71 2.15
N PHE A 62 4.61 -4.76 3.34
CA PHE A 62 3.27 -4.25 3.66
C PHE A 62 3.23 -3.86 5.13
N VAL A 63 2.22 -3.07 5.52
CA VAL A 63 2.00 -2.67 6.91
C VAL A 63 0.63 -3.13 7.40
N THR A 64 0.59 -3.60 8.64
CA THR A 64 -0.61 -4.07 9.33
C THR A 64 -0.74 -3.45 10.73
N HIS A 65 -1.96 -3.50 11.25
CA HIS A 65 -2.29 -3.21 12.64
C HIS A 65 -2.71 -4.51 13.35
N PRO A 66 -1.80 -5.19 14.09
CA PRO A 66 -2.08 -6.49 14.67
C PRO A 66 -2.91 -6.41 15.97
N PRO A 67 -3.80 -7.39 16.27
CA PRO A 67 -4.49 -7.52 17.56
C PRO A 67 -3.67 -8.26 18.62
N CYS A 68 -2.71 -9.07 18.19
CA CYS A 68 -1.93 -9.96 19.05
C CYS A 68 -0.60 -10.32 18.38
N VAL A 69 0.32 -10.90 19.15
CA VAL A 69 1.63 -11.38 18.65
C VAL A 69 1.60 -12.81 18.11
N SER A 70 0.41 -13.44 18.04
CA SER A 70 0.28 -14.79 17.49
C SER A 70 0.26 -14.75 15.97
N GLU A 71 1.00 -15.64 15.32
CA GLU A 71 1.00 -15.82 13.87
C GLU A 71 0.03 -16.93 13.41
N GLU A 72 -0.73 -17.53 14.33
CA GLU A 72 -1.61 -18.65 14.03
C GLU A 72 -2.70 -18.24 13.02
N GLY A 73 -2.74 -18.92 11.86
CA GLY A 73 -3.63 -18.54 10.74
C GLY A 73 -5.12 -18.80 10.96
N SER A 74 -5.48 -19.47 12.08
CA SER A 74 -6.86 -19.65 12.53
C SER A 74 -7.43 -18.37 13.17
N HIS A 75 -6.57 -17.55 13.77
CA HIS A 75 -6.92 -16.24 14.29
C HIS A 75 -6.81 -15.23 13.14
N ARG A 76 -7.88 -14.49 12.84
CA ARG A 76 -7.82 -13.37 11.90
C ARG A 76 -8.62 -12.18 12.49
N PRO A 77 -8.08 -10.95 12.54
CA PRO A 77 -6.70 -10.62 12.22
C PRO A 77 -5.72 -11.34 13.17
N ASN A 78 -4.48 -11.56 12.71
CA ASN A 78 -3.39 -12.01 13.57
C ASN A 78 -2.19 -11.07 13.43
N PHE A 79 -1.00 -11.50 13.86
CA PHE A 79 0.18 -10.65 13.80
C PHE A 79 0.50 -10.15 12.38
N TRP A 80 0.36 -10.96 11.34
CA TRP A 80 0.67 -10.55 9.95
C TRP A 80 -0.53 -10.44 9.03
N HIS A 81 -1.67 -11.02 9.40
CA HIS A 81 -2.85 -11.09 8.54
C HIS A 81 -3.92 -10.13 9.02
N GLY A 82 -4.07 -9.03 8.29
CA GLY A 82 -5.19 -8.12 8.45
C GLY A 82 -4.91 -6.96 9.41
N ASN A 83 -6.00 -6.34 9.87
CA ASN A 83 -5.94 -5.10 10.64
C ASN A 83 -7.03 -5.10 11.71
N VAL A 84 -6.75 -4.61 12.92
CA VAL A 84 -7.81 -4.31 13.90
C VAL A 84 -8.63 -3.10 13.45
N VAL A 85 -7.95 -2.05 12.98
CA VAL A 85 -8.57 -0.84 12.41
C VAL A 85 -7.95 -0.57 11.05
N LEU A 86 -8.79 -0.30 10.05
CA LEU A 86 -8.35 -0.07 8.68
C LEU A 86 -7.66 1.30 8.53
N PRO A 87 -6.49 1.35 7.87
CA PRO A 87 -5.84 2.62 7.56
C PRO A 87 -6.57 3.35 6.43
N ARG A 88 -6.31 4.65 6.34
CA ARG A 88 -6.62 5.43 5.15
C ARG A 88 -5.42 5.40 4.22
N VAL A 89 -5.58 4.87 3.01
CA VAL A 89 -4.47 4.73 2.06
C VAL A 89 -4.75 5.51 0.78
N ALA A 90 -3.74 6.25 0.34
CA ALA A 90 -3.68 6.80 -1.01
C ALA A 90 -2.35 6.41 -1.68
N GLN A 91 -2.43 6.00 -2.95
CA GLN A 91 -1.26 5.72 -3.77
C GLN A 91 -1.33 6.51 -5.07
N TRP A 92 -0.25 7.20 -5.40
CA TRP A 92 0.00 7.82 -6.70
C TRP A 92 1.26 7.21 -7.31
N LYS A 93 1.06 6.39 -8.36
CA LYS A 93 2.14 5.66 -9.05
C LYS A 93 3.05 4.90 -8.07
N ASP A 94 4.29 5.37 -7.91
CA ASP A 94 5.37 4.80 -7.12
C ASP A 94 5.45 5.29 -5.68
N LEU A 95 4.57 6.20 -5.27
CA LEU A 95 4.47 6.68 -3.89
C LEU A 95 3.13 6.28 -3.26
N LEU A 96 3.20 5.70 -2.06
CA LEU A 96 2.05 5.35 -1.23
C LEU A 96 2.14 6.05 0.12
N ILE A 97 1.00 6.56 0.57
CA ILE A 97 0.78 7.17 1.89
C ILE A 97 -0.29 6.34 2.60
N ALA A 98 0.05 5.76 3.76
CA ALA A 98 -0.87 5.04 4.61
C ALA A 98 -0.97 5.71 5.99
N LEU A 99 -2.17 6.17 6.33
CA LEU A 99 -2.48 6.85 7.58
C LEU A 99 -3.13 5.83 8.51
N HIS A 100 -2.51 5.55 9.64
CA HIS A 100 -3.05 4.67 10.67
C HIS A 100 -3.49 5.50 11.87
N LYS A 101 -4.75 5.30 12.28
CA LYS A 101 -5.35 5.90 13.48
C LYS A 101 -5.91 4.79 14.37
N LEU A 102 -5.17 4.45 15.41
CA LEU A 102 -5.50 3.38 16.34
C LEU A 102 -6.40 3.94 17.47
N PRO A 103 -7.22 3.09 18.11
CA PRO A 103 -7.95 3.45 19.32
C PRO A 103 -7.00 3.88 20.46
N GLU A 104 -7.44 4.77 21.35
CA GLU A 104 -6.64 5.21 22.50
C GLU A 104 -6.31 4.07 23.48
N ASP A 105 -7.19 3.06 23.55
CA ASP A 105 -7.08 1.87 24.38
C ASP A 105 -6.47 0.67 23.64
N ASP A 106 -5.82 0.89 22.49
CA ASP A 106 -5.17 -0.17 21.74
C ASP A 106 -4.06 -0.84 22.57
N TRP A 107 -4.17 -2.16 22.74
CA TRP A 107 -3.33 -2.91 23.67
C TRP A 107 -1.88 -3.05 23.18
N LEU A 108 -1.65 -3.19 21.86
CA LEU A 108 -0.28 -3.31 21.33
C LEU A 108 0.33 -1.93 21.06
N GLY A 109 -0.48 -0.96 20.65
CA GLY A 109 -0.08 0.44 20.51
C GLY A 109 0.96 0.66 19.41
N PHE A 110 1.00 -0.18 18.40
CA PHE A 110 1.90 -0.02 17.25
C PHE A 110 1.29 -0.56 15.96
N THR A 111 1.82 -0.04 14.85
CA THR A 111 1.73 -0.68 13.54
C THR A 111 3.09 -1.21 13.17
N HIS A 112 3.14 -2.17 12.26
CA HIS A 112 4.41 -2.75 11.85
C HIS A 112 4.42 -3.11 10.38
N ALA A 113 5.62 -3.08 9.81
CA ALA A 113 5.88 -3.51 8.45
C ALA A 113 6.49 -4.90 8.45
N TYR A 114 5.99 -5.76 7.56
CA TYR A 114 6.76 -6.93 7.14
C TYR A 114 7.88 -6.45 6.21
N PHE A 115 9.13 -6.61 6.65
CA PHE A 115 10.33 -6.12 5.97
C PHE A 115 11.40 -7.21 5.94
N PRO A 116 11.29 -8.20 5.03
CA PRO A 116 12.09 -9.42 5.04
C PRO A 116 13.52 -9.16 4.55
N THR A 117 14.42 -8.72 5.44
CA THR A 117 15.81 -8.34 5.10
C THR A 117 16.58 -9.40 4.31
N ARG A 118 16.29 -10.69 4.56
CA ARG A 118 16.94 -11.84 3.88
C ARG A 118 16.51 -12.02 2.44
N SER A 119 15.37 -11.44 2.04
CA SER A 119 14.84 -11.51 0.68
C SER A 119 15.41 -10.40 -0.21
N PHE A 120 15.97 -9.36 0.39
CA PHE A 120 16.63 -8.25 -0.32
C PHE A 120 18.09 -8.59 -0.63
N ASP A 121 18.62 -7.98 -1.69
CA ASP A 121 20.04 -8.08 -2.02
C ASP A 121 20.87 -7.11 -1.16
N GLU A 122 20.25 -6.02 -0.72
CA GLU A 122 20.84 -4.98 0.12
C GLU A 122 19.74 -4.22 0.87
N TYR A 123 20.00 -3.80 2.11
CA TYR A 123 19.10 -2.95 2.89
C TYR A 123 19.88 -2.01 3.81
N GLN A 124 19.28 -0.87 4.18
CA GLN A 124 19.90 0.09 5.09
C GLN A 124 18.83 0.91 5.83
N LEU A 125 19.02 1.12 7.14
CA LEU A 125 18.26 2.12 7.89
C LEU A 125 19.08 3.41 7.99
N ARG A 126 18.53 4.53 7.54
CA ARG A 126 19.23 5.83 7.48
C ARG A 126 18.24 6.99 7.48
N ASP A 127 18.51 8.04 8.26
CA ASP A 127 17.72 9.29 8.27
C ASP A 127 16.20 9.10 8.45
N GLY A 128 15.80 8.11 9.26
CA GLY A 128 14.39 7.78 9.48
C GLY A 128 13.74 6.95 8.37
N TRP A 129 14.51 6.50 7.38
CA TRP A 129 14.06 5.62 6.30
C TRP A 129 14.64 4.21 6.43
N ALA A 130 13.89 3.21 5.99
CA ALA A 130 14.34 1.85 5.75
C ALA A 130 14.37 1.61 4.24
N PHE A 131 15.57 1.44 3.70
CA PHE A 131 15.82 1.21 2.29
C PHE A 131 16.05 -0.27 2.01
N ALA A 132 15.57 -0.74 0.86
CA ALA A 132 15.82 -2.08 0.36
C ALA A 132 16.03 -2.09 -1.16
N ARG A 133 16.86 -3.02 -1.63
CA ARG A 133 17.09 -3.29 -3.05
C ARG A 133 16.86 -4.76 -3.37
N LYS A 134 16.21 -5.03 -4.48
CA LYS A 134 16.14 -6.35 -5.10
C LYS A 134 16.33 -6.25 -6.60
N GLY A 135 17.42 -6.80 -7.13
CA GLY A 135 17.84 -6.57 -8.51
C GLY A 135 17.97 -5.08 -8.78
N ASP A 136 17.21 -4.61 -9.77
CA ASP A 136 17.12 -3.21 -10.20
C ASP A 136 15.94 -2.45 -9.56
N GLY A 137 15.18 -3.08 -8.64
CA GLY A 137 14.07 -2.46 -7.92
C GLY A 137 14.50 -1.95 -6.54
N TYR A 138 14.01 -0.76 -6.17
CA TYR A 138 14.30 -0.07 -4.91
C TYR A 138 13.03 0.23 -4.13
N LEU A 139 13.15 0.24 -2.81
CA LEU A 139 12.10 0.61 -1.87
C LEU A 139 12.70 1.50 -0.78
N ALA A 140 11.95 2.53 -0.38
CA ALA A 140 12.19 3.31 0.81
C ALA A 140 10.89 3.39 1.62
N LEU A 141 10.97 2.98 2.88
CA LEU A 141 9.86 2.98 3.83
C LEU A 141 10.16 3.97 4.96
N TYR A 142 9.16 4.74 5.38
CA TYR A 142 9.25 5.69 6.49
C TYR A 142 8.02 5.55 7.39
N ALA A 143 8.19 5.78 8.69
CA ALA A 143 7.10 5.92 9.65
C ALA A 143 7.27 7.20 10.48
N SER A 144 6.21 8.00 10.62
CA SER A 144 6.26 9.30 11.30
C SER A 144 6.53 9.23 12.80
N SER A 145 6.21 8.10 13.43
CA SER A 145 6.47 7.86 14.85
C SER A 145 7.84 7.22 15.14
N GLY A 146 8.68 7.10 14.11
CA GLY A 146 9.97 6.42 14.18
C GLY A 146 9.84 4.91 13.94
N MET A 147 10.96 4.29 13.56
CA MET A 147 11.01 2.89 13.16
C MET A 147 12.08 2.13 13.94
N THR A 148 11.73 0.93 14.40
CA THR A 148 12.69 -0.02 14.99
C THR A 148 12.67 -1.33 14.22
N LEU A 149 13.81 -1.71 13.65
CA LEU A 149 13.99 -3.05 13.07
C LEU A 149 14.10 -4.08 14.20
N ILE A 150 13.16 -5.01 14.24
CA ILE A 150 13.08 -6.04 15.27
C ILE A 150 13.89 -7.25 14.84
N THR A 151 14.64 -7.80 15.79
CA THR A 151 15.33 -9.08 15.64
C THR A 151 14.62 -10.09 16.53
N ASN A 152 14.02 -11.12 15.94
CA ASN A 152 13.35 -12.17 16.71
C ASN A 152 14.36 -13.10 17.40
N GLU A 153 13.87 -14.05 18.22
CA GLU A 153 14.73 -14.98 18.98
C GLU A 153 15.63 -15.85 18.08
N ALA A 154 15.22 -16.09 16.83
CA ALA A 154 16.00 -16.82 15.83
C ALA A 154 17.00 -15.93 15.07
N GLY A 155 17.18 -14.67 15.48
CA GLY A 155 18.08 -13.71 14.83
C GLY A 155 17.60 -13.26 13.45
N ILE A 156 16.31 -13.37 13.16
CA ILE A 156 15.71 -12.95 11.89
C ILE A 156 15.21 -11.52 12.03
N GLN A 157 15.54 -10.69 11.03
CA GLN A 157 15.06 -9.33 10.89
C GLN A 157 14.04 -9.27 9.76
N GLU A 158 12.77 -9.35 10.11
CA GLU A 158 11.66 -9.32 9.15
C GLU A 158 10.54 -8.34 9.54
N GLU A 159 10.72 -7.61 10.63
CA GLU A 159 9.71 -6.72 11.18
C GLU A 159 10.30 -5.34 11.46
N ILE A 160 9.61 -4.30 11.02
CA ILE A 160 9.85 -2.93 11.49
C ILE A 160 8.63 -2.46 12.26
N ARG A 161 8.80 -2.05 13.53
CA ARG A 161 7.70 -1.49 14.35
C ARG A 161 7.73 0.04 14.36
N ALA A 162 6.55 0.63 14.28
CA ALA A 162 6.30 2.04 14.50
C ALA A 162 5.25 2.21 15.62
N PRO A 163 5.64 2.73 16.80
CA PRO A 163 4.74 2.85 17.94
C PRO A 163 3.79 4.04 17.80
N GLY A 164 2.73 4.06 18.59
CA GLY A 164 1.87 5.23 18.78
C GLY A 164 0.51 5.14 18.07
N PRO A 165 -0.46 5.94 18.54
CA PRO A 165 -1.85 5.84 18.10
C PRO A 165 -2.09 6.47 16.73
N GLU A 166 -1.25 7.40 16.29
CA GLU A 166 -1.31 8.00 14.97
C GLU A 166 0.04 7.82 14.29
N THR A 167 0.08 7.10 13.17
CA THR A 167 1.29 6.83 12.41
C THR A 167 1.03 7.00 10.91
N VAL A 168 1.87 7.77 10.25
CA VAL A 168 1.93 7.86 8.80
C VAL A 168 3.04 6.97 8.30
N TRP A 169 2.72 6.05 7.40
CA TRP A 169 3.69 5.29 6.63
C TRP A 169 3.80 5.84 5.21
N LEU A 170 5.03 6.06 4.76
CA LEU A 170 5.33 6.41 3.37
C LEU A 170 6.11 5.26 2.74
N CYS A 171 5.69 4.82 1.56
CA CYS A 171 6.42 3.84 0.75
C CYS A 171 6.72 4.45 -0.62
N GLN A 172 7.99 4.78 -0.85
CA GLN A 172 8.49 5.27 -2.13
C GLN A 172 9.22 4.14 -2.85
N MET A 173 8.76 3.80 -4.06
CA MET A 173 9.41 2.84 -4.92
C MET A 173 10.36 3.52 -5.90
N GLY A 174 11.40 2.81 -6.31
CA GLY A 174 12.36 3.29 -7.30
C GLY A 174 12.90 2.16 -8.14
N ARG A 175 13.65 2.51 -9.19
CA ARG A 175 14.35 1.52 -10.02
C ARG A 175 15.61 2.08 -10.64
N ALA A 176 16.56 1.20 -10.94
CA ALA A 176 17.86 1.56 -11.50
C ALA A 176 17.73 2.43 -12.77
N ALA A 177 16.83 2.02 -13.67
CA ALA A 177 16.61 2.67 -14.96
C ALA A 177 16.11 4.13 -14.86
N GLN A 178 15.56 4.53 -13.71
CA GLN A 178 14.98 5.86 -13.51
C GLN A 178 15.72 6.65 -12.43
N ASP A 179 16.23 5.98 -11.40
CA ASP A 179 16.75 6.61 -10.19
C ASP A 179 18.27 6.52 -10.06
N GLY A 180 18.94 5.83 -10.98
CA GLY A 180 20.39 5.59 -10.92
C GLY A 180 20.71 4.42 -9.99
N SER A 181 21.90 4.41 -9.42
CA SER A 181 22.29 3.44 -8.41
C SER A 181 21.41 3.50 -7.15
N PHE A 182 21.46 2.44 -6.34
CA PHE A 182 20.73 2.41 -5.07
C PHE A 182 21.14 3.54 -4.12
N ALA A 183 22.43 3.87 -4.06
CA ALA A 183 22.92 5.01 -3.29
C ALA A 183 22.33 6.34 -3.80
N GLU A 184 22.29 6.57 -5.11
CA GLU A 184 21.67 7.77 -5.69
C GLU A 184 20.17 7.85 -5.40
N PHE A 185 19.46 6.71 -5.40
CA PHE A 185 18.07 6.64 -4.97
C PHE A 185 17.91 7.03 -3.49
N GLN A 186 18.75 6.49 -2.59
CA GLN A 186 18.72 6.84 -1.17
C GLN A 186 18.94 8.34 -0.95
N GLU A 187 19.94 8.94 -1.60
CA GLU A 187 20.20 10.38 -1.50
C GLU A 187 19.00 11.21 -1.97
N LYS A 188 18.37 10.82 -3.08
CA LYS A 188 17.18 11.53 -3.59
C LYS A 188 15.99 11.43 -2.63
N VAL A 189 15.78 10.26 -2.01
CA VAL A 189 14.68 10.06 -1.05
C VAL A 189 14.92 10.84 0.24
N VAL A 190 16.14 10.83 0.78
CA VAL A 190 16.48 11.61 1.99
C VAL A 190 16.34 13.11 1.73
N ALA A 191 16.55 13.56 0.49
CA ALA A 191 16.38 14.95 0.10
C ALA A 191 14.92 15.36 -0.21
N LEU A 192 13.94 14.45 -0.09
CA LEU A 192 12.53 14.79 -0.32
C LEU A 192 12.03 15.78 0.73
N ASP A 193 11.40 16.85 0.27
CA ASP A 193 10.69 17.80 1.12
C ASP A 193 9.25 17.31 1.34
N ILE A 194 9.11 16.36 2.27
CA ILE A 194 7.80 15.84 2.72
C ILE A 194 7.67 16.16 4.21
N THR A 195 6.64 16.94 4.52
CA THR A 195 6.23 17.26 5.89
C THR A 195 5.10 16.35 6.34
N VAL A 196 5.22 15.84 7.56
CA VAL A 196 4.14 15.11 8.24
C VAL A 196 3.75 15.89 9.49
N ASP A 197 2.48 16.28 9.59
CA ASP A 197 1.88 16.93 10.75
C ASP A 197 0.62 16.15 11.18
N GLY A 198 0.74 15.40 12.29
CA GLY A 198 -0.25 14.40 12.68
C GLY A 198 -0.49 13.38 11.55
N LEU A 199 -1.75 13.23 11.14
CA LEU A 199 -2.17 12.41 10.00
C LEU A 199 -2.34 13.22 8.71
N THR A 200 -1.57 14.29 8.53
CA THR A 200 -1.50 15.07 7.29
C THR A 200 -0.11 14.99 6.71
N VAL A 201 -0.02 14.70 5.42
CA VAL A 201 1.20 14.63 4.62
C VAL A 201 1.11 15.68 3.53
N GLU A 202 2.15 16.47 3.38
CA GLU A 202 2.27 17.47 2.33
C GLU A 202 3.72 17.54 1.85
N GLY A 203 3.95 17.54 0.53
CA GLY A 203 5.31 17.62 -0.01
C GLY A 203 5.43 17.21 -1.47
N GLN A 204 6.66 17.21 -1.96
CA GLN A 204 6.95 16.84 -3.34
C GLN A 204 7.38 15.38 -3.44
N SER A 205 6.77 14.64 -4.36
CA SER A 205 7.19 13.26 -4.69
C SER A 205 8.52 13.24 -5.44
N LEU A 206 9.14 12.06 -5.52
CA LEU A 206 10.37 11.84 -6.31
C LEU A 206 10.19 12.11 -7.82
N ARG A 207 8.95 12.28 -8.28
CA ARG A 207 8.59 12.59 -9.68
C ARG A 207 8.23 14.06 -9.90
N GLY A 208 8.32 14.89 -8.87
CA GLY A 208 8.04 16.33 -8.94
C GLY A 208 6.57 16.70 -8.76
N ASP A 209 5.66 15.72 -8.63
CA ASP A 209 4.26 15.99 -8.28
C ASP A 209 4.19 16.47 -6.81
N GLU A 210 3.56 17.62 -6.58
CA GLU A 210 3.18 18.11 -5.25
C GLU A 210 1.95 17.34 -4.78
N LEU A 211 2.02 16.76 -3.58
CA LEU A 211 0.97 15.93 -3.01
C LEU A 211 0.57 16.45 -1.64
N ARG A 212 -0.74 16.40 -1.36
CA ARG A 212 -1.30 16.61 -0.03
C ARG A 212 -2.39 15.58 0.24
N PHE A 213 -2.27 14.90 1.37
CA PHE A 213 -3.23 13.89 1.81
C PHE A 213 -3.35 13.90 3.33
N GLY A 214 -4.57 13.80 3.85
CA GLY A 214 -4.83 13.80 5.29
C GLY A 214 -5.80 12.71 5.70
N TRP A 215 -6.13 12.60 6.99
CA TRP A 215 -7.16 11.67 7.46
C TRP A 215 -8.54 11.96 6.87
N THR A 216 -8.80 13.23 6.52
CA THR A 216 -10.04 13.68 5.88
C THR A 216 -9.73 14.48 4.61
N GLY A 217 -10.69 14.52 3.67
CA GLY A 217 -10.57 15.29 2.43
C GLY A 217 -9.89 14.52 1.29
N SER A 218 -9.91 15.09 0.09
CA SER A 218 -9.39 14.47 -1.12
C SER A 218 -7.86 14.35 -1.11
N LEU A 219 -7.32 13.39 -1.87
CA LEU A 219 -5.92 13.47 -2.30
C LEU A 219 -5.80 14.66 -3.26
N VAL A 220 -4.88 15.58 -2.98
CA VAL A 220 -4.59 16.72 -3.85
C VAL A 220 -3.25 16.49 -4.52
N ARG A 221 -3.20 16.63 -5.85
CA ARG A 221 -1.99 16.54 -6.67
C ARG A 221 -1.86 17.79 -7.55
N ASN A 222 -0.75 18.50 -7.43
CA ASN A 222 -0.47 19.74 -8.17
C ASN A 222 -1.65 20.73 -8.12
N GLY A 223 -2.21 20.92 -6.92
CA GLY A 223 -3.35 21.81 -6.66
C GLY A 223 -4.74 21.31 -7.10
N ASN A 224 -4.84 20.11 -7.69
CA ASN A 224 -6.12 19.54 -8.15
C ASN A 224 -6.47 18.27 -7.36
N GLU A 225 -7.75 18.00 -7.17
CA GLU A 225 -8.19 16.73 -6.59
C GLU A 225 -7.84 15.56 -7.53
N GLU A 226 -7.16 14.55 -6.99
CA GLU A 226 -6.88 13.29 -7.68
C GLU A 226 -7.89 12.24 -7.19
N ALA A 227 -8.60 11.62 -8.15
CA ALA A 227 -9.59 10.61 -7.83
C ALA A 227 -8.91 9.36 -7.23
N ILE A 228 -9.31 9.04 -6.00
CA ILE A 228 -8.95 7.82 -5.26
C ILE A 228 -10.15 6.87 -5.10
N SER A 229 -11.29 7.19 -5.70
CA SER A 229 -12.48 6.36 -5.74
C SER A 229 -13.27 6.57 -7.04
N GLY A 230 -14.30 5.75 -7.24
CA GLY A 230 -15.20 5.88 -8.39
C GLY A 230 -14.56 5.46 -9.71
N PHE A 231 -13.65 4.49 -9.67
CA PHE A 231 -13.02 3.96 -10.87
C PHE A 231 -14.00 3.08 -11.66
N LYS A 232 -13.64 2.83 -12.92
CA LYS A 232 -14.25 1.78 -13.73
C LYS A 232 -13.82 0.40 -13.23
N HIS A 233 -14.47 -0.66 -13.70
CA HIS A 233 -14.07 -2.03 -13.35
C HIS A 233 -12.60 -2.29 -13.70
N TYR A 234 -12.21 -1.94 -14.92
CA TYR A 234 -10.81 -1.84 -15.32
C TYR A 234 -10.58 -0.52 -16.04
N ASP A 235 -9.51 0.19 -15.67
CA ASP A 235 -9.04 1.36 -16.38
C ASP A 235 -7.50 1.38 -16.43
N ASN A 236 -6.97 0.93 -17.56
CA ASN A 236 -5.54 0.84 -17.85
C ASN A 236 -5.28 0.94 -19.38
N PRO A 237 -4.02 1.06 -19.83
CA PRO A 237 -3.70 1.24 -21.25
C PRO A 237 -4.19 0.13 -22.19
N PHE A 238 -4.51 -1.06 -21.67
CA PHE A 238 -4.95 -2.21 -22.44
C PHE A 238 -6.47 -2.44 -22.40
N CYS A 239 -7.17 -1.90 -21.40
CA CYS A 239 -8.60 -2.12 -21.20
C CYS A 239 -9.23 -0.97 -20.38
N SER A 240 -10.38 -0.47 -20.86
CA SER A 240 -11.26 0.45 -20.13
C SER A 240 -12.68 -0.10 -20.22
N SER A 241 -13.28 -0.49 -19.09
CA SER A 241 -14.57 -1.19 -19.05
C SER A 241 -15.32 -0.93 -17.75
N GLU A 242 -16.63 -0.67 -17.85
CA GLU A 242 -17.51 -0.47 -16.70
C GLU A 242 -17.87 -1.79 -16.02
N LEU A 243 -18.21 -1.72 -14.73
CA LEU A 243 -18.61 -2.91 -13.98
C LEU A 243 -19.95 -3.44 -14.50
N GLY A 244 -19.99 -4.73 -14.84
CA GLY A 244 -21.19 -5.38 -15.38
C GLY A 244 -21.38 -5.22 -16.89
N GLU A 245 -20.40 -4.69 -17.63
CA GLU A 245 -20.46 -4.71 -19.10
C GLU A 245 -20.52 -6.15 -19.64
N ALA A 246 -21.41 -6.38 -20.59
CA ALA A 246 -21.57 -7.67 -21.24
C ALA A 246 -20.36 -8.06 -22.10
N THR A 247 -19.52 -7.11 -22.48
CA THR A 247 -18.32 -7.38 -23.28
C THR A 247 -17.15 -6.55 -22.79
N MET A 248 -15.95 -7.13 -22.81
CA MET A 248 -14.72 -6.45 -22.43
C MET A 248 -13.68 -6.60 -23.54
N LEU A 249 -13.17 -5.47 -24.04
CA LEU A 249 -12.16 -5.46 -25.10
C LEU A 249 -10.77 -5.17 -24.52
N ILE A 250 -9.88 -6.16 -24.64
CA ILE A 250 -8.50 -6.08 -24.19
C ILE A 250 -7.60 -5.96 -25.43
N ARG A 251 -6.83 -4.86 -25.51
CA ARG A 251 -5.91 -4.58 -26.61
C ARG A 251 -4.49 -4.54 -26.11
N SER A 252 -3.64 -5.40 -26.65
CA SER A 252 -2.19 -5.34 -26.54
C SER A 252 -1.59 -4.73 -27.81
N TRP A 253 -0.27 -4.53 -27.85
CA TRP A 253 0.44 -3.97 -29.01
C TRP A 253 0.15 -4.69 -30.33
N ASN A 254 0.00 -6.02 -30.30
CA ASN A 254 -0.12 -6.84 -31.50
C ASN A 254 -1.40 -7.71 -31.55
N HIS A 255 -2.19 -7.73 -30.48
CA HIS A 255 -3.38 -8.60 -30.38
C HIS A 255 -4.53 -7.86 -29.72
N ALA A 256 -5.75 -8.17 -30.16
CA ALA A 256 -6.98 -7.79 -29.48
C ALA A 256 -7.77 -9.05 -29.11
N MET A 257 -8.35 -9.05 -27.92
CA MET A 257 -9.22 -10.11 -27.43
C MET A 257 -10.49 -9.45 -26.89
N GLN A 258 -11.65 -9.94 -27.33
CA GLN A 258 -12.94 -9.56 -26.77
C GLN A 258 -13.47 -10.71 -25.94
N LEU A 259 -13.77 -10.44 -24.67
CA LEU A 259 -14.52 -11.33 -23.80
C LEU A 259 -16.00 -10.97 -23.92
N ASP A 260 -16.86 -11.97 -24.04
CA ASP A 260 -18.32 -11.82 -24.09
C ASP A 260 -18.93 -12.63 -22.94
N PHE A 261 -19.52 -11.90 -22.00
CA PHE A 261 -20.15 -12.41 -20.79
C PHE A 261 -21.68 -12.51 -20.91
N SER A 262 -22.26 -12.18 -22.07
CA SER A 262 -23.71 -12.30 -22.29
C SER A 262 -24.21 -13.75 -22.32
N LEU A 263 -23.29 -14.72 -22.41
CA LEU A 263 -23.57 -16.15 -22.47
C LEU A 263 -23.51 -16.84 -21.08
N ALA A 264 -23.24 -16.10 -20.01
CA ALA A 264 -23.09 -16.59 -18.64
C ALA A 264 -24.33 -16.31 -17.77
#